data_AF-A0A0K8UHD5-F1
#
_entry.id   AF-A0A0K8UHD5-F1
#
_cell.length_a   1.000
_cell.length_b   1.000
_cell.length_c   1.000
_cell.angle_alpha   90.00
_cell.angle_beta   90.00
_cell.angle_gamma   90.00
#
_symmetry.space_group_name_H-M   'P 1'
#
loop_
_entity.id
_entity.type
_entity.pdbx_description
1 polymer ?
#
loop_
_entity_poly.entity_id
_entity_poly.type
_entity_poly.pdbx_seq_one_letter_code
_entity_poly.pdbx_strand_id
1 'polypeptide(L)'
;MWYKRAVDQHFVHKDSFVYSVPFDAGDLAEEITVTASNAVFHTEGAKFAPAAVVGFQFHHSALEKLFRNITGNGCAVEDRECYVIDNNGFIIISPYRQETGKFFGEINGGIMARLVDEKVFKRVTVYDYQAVCFESSGDMNGSNNLLSPLFHLLRALKWLFHTVLWYIVQLTH
;
A
#
# COMPACT_ATOMS: atom_id res chain seq x y z
N MET A 1 3.83 -9.68 8.77
CA MET A 1 3.55 -11.13 8.98
C MET A 1 4.71 -11.94 8.39
N TRP A 2 5.80 -12.19 9.15
CA TRP A 2 7.01 -12.87 8.65
C TRP A 2 7.05 -14.37 9.00
N TYR A 3 6.49 -14.75 10.16
CA TYR A 3 6.43 -16.14 10.62
C TYR A 3 5.74 -17.06 9.60
N LYS A 4 4.49 -16.72 9.22
CA LYS A 4 3.72 -17.52 8.26
C LYS A 4 4.42 -17.64 6.91
N ARG A 5 5.00 -16.55 6.41
CA ARG A 5 5.72 -16.54 5.13
C ARG A 5 6.91 -17.50 5.14
N ALA A 6 7.71 -17.52 6.22
CA ALA A 6 8.84 -18.43 6.34
C ALA A 6 8.38 -19.91 6.38
N VAL A 7 7.28 -20.19 7.06
CA VAL A 7 6.68 -21.54 7.12
C VAL A 7 6.17 -21.97 5.74
N ASP A 8 5.39 -21.12 5.07
CA ASP A 8 4.85 -21.40 3.73
C ASP A 8 5.98 -21.64 2.72
N GLN A 9 7.04 -20.83 2.78
CA GLN A 9 8.20 -20.97 1.90
C GLN A 9 8.96 -22.29 2.11
N HIS A 10 9.04 -22.80 3.35
CA HIS A 10 9.71 -24.07 3.63
C HIS A 10 9.04 -25.26 2.93
N PHE A 11 7.72 -25.20 2.68
CA PHE A 11 7.02 -26.23 1.90
C PHE A 11 7.38 -26.20 0.42
N VAL A 12 7.88 -25.07 -0.11
CA VAL A 12 8.34 -24.95 -1.49
C VAL A 12 9.83 -25.32 -1.58
N HIS A 13 10.66 -24.68 -0.74
CA HIS A 13 12.10 -24.91 -0.69
C HIS A 13 12.58 -24.87 0.77
N LYS A 14 12.93 -26.04 1.31
CA LYS A 14 13.28 -26.25 2.73
C LYS A 14 14.39 -25.33 3.24
N ASP A 15 15.41 -25.12 2.42
CA ASP A 15 16.63 -24.37 2.81
C ASP A 15 16.56 -22.89 2.42
N SER A 16 15.42 -22.41 1.90
CA SER A 16 15.31 -21.04 1.41
C SER A 16 14.96 -20.05 2.53
N PHE A 17 15.57 -18.88 2.47
CA PHE A 17 15.27 -17.77 3.36
C PHE A 17 14.24 -16.85 2.71
N VAL A 18 13.31 -16.33 3.52
CA VAL A 18 12.39 -15.26 3.12
C VAL A 18 12.95 -13.94 3.59
N TYR A 19 13.14 -13.02 2.65
CA TYR A 19 13.56 -11.65 2.91
C TYR A 19 12.36 -10.72 2.79
N SER A 20 12.21 -9.80 3.75
CA SER A 20 11.14 -8.81 3.74
C SER A 20 11.59 -7.50 4.36
N VAL A 21 11.09 -6.40 3.82
CA VAL A 21 11.19 -5.05 4.40
C VAL A 21 9.82 -4.62 4.95
N PRO A 22 9.76 -3.62 5.85
CA PRO A 22 8.49 -3.00 6.23
C PRO A 22 7.73 -2.46 5.01
N PHE A 23 6.40 -2.39 5.12
CA PHE A 23 5.59 -1.73 4.10
C PHE A 23 5.92 -0.23 4.07
N ASP A 24 5.96 0.33 2.86
CA ASP A 24 6.28 1.75 2.62
C ASP A 24 7.56 2.22 3.32
N ALA A 25 8.53 1.31 3.49
CA ALA A 25 9.78 1.57 4.20
C ALA A 25 10.56 2.76 3.61
N GLY A 26 10.43 3.00 2.30
CA GLY A 26 11.03 4.14 1.61
C GLY A 26 10.52 5.52 2.06
N ASP A 27 9.32 5.58 2.65
CA ASP A 27 8.71 6.82 3.13
C ASP A 27 9.08 7.12 4.59
N LEU A 28 9.73 6.18 5.28
CA LEU A 28 10.24 6.36 6.63
C LEU A 28 11.54 7.19 6.63
N ALA A 29 11.64 8.12 7.58
CA ALA A 29 12.87 8.87 7.82
C ALA A 29 13.97 8.04 8.50
N GLU A 30 13.62 6.87 9.04
CA GLU A 30 14.51 5.98 9.77
C GLU A 30 15.33 5.07 8.83
N GLU A 31 16.32 4.37 9.40
CA GLU A 31 17.11 3.39 8.67
C GLU A 31 16.28 2.13 8.39
N ILE A 32 16.15 1.77 7.11
CA ILE A 32 15.38 0.60 6.68
C ILE A 32 16.12 -0.67 7.10
N THR A 33 15.38 -1.62 7.66
CA THR A 33 15.90 -2.95 8.00
C THR A 33 15.29 -4.01 7.10
N VAL A 34 16.11 -5.00 6.74
CA VAL A 34 15.67 -6.21 6.04
C VAL A 34 15.61 -7.33 7.06
N THR A 35 14.46 -7.99 7.15
CA THR A 35 14.28 -9.19 7.97
C THR A 35 14.47 -10.41 7.07
N ALA A 36 15.51 -11.20 7.34
CA ALA A 36 15.66 -12.54 6.79
C ALA A 36 15.08 -13.56 7.79
N SER A 37 14.28 -14.50 7.30
CA SER A 37 13.62 -15.51 8.13
C SER A 37 13.64 -16.89 7.48
N ASN A 38 13.76 -17.94 8.29
CA ASN A 38 13.70 -19.33 7.85
C ASN A 38 12.98 -20.17 8.92
N ALA A 39 12.13 -21.09 8.48
CA ALA A 39 11.36 -21.93 9.36
C ALA A 39 12.12 -23.20 9.75
N VAL A 40 12.08 -23.51 11.04
CA VAL A 40 12.64 -24.72 11.62
C VAL A 40 11.51 -25.72 11.81
N PHE A 41 11.63 -26.88 11.17
CA PHE A 41 10.66 -27.96 11.27
C PHE A 41 11.18 -29.08 12.15
N HIS A 42 10.32 -29.61 13.00
CA HIS A 42 10.57 -30.86 13.70
C HIS A 42 10.00 -32.02 12.89
N THR A 43 10.77 -33.10 12.77
CA THR A 43 10.37 -34.30 12.04
C THR A 43 10.42 -35.50 12.97
N GLU A 44 9.31 -36.22 13.04
CA GLU A 44 9.16 -37.46 13.79
C GLU A 44 8.61 -38.55 12.86
N GLY A 45 9.48 -39.43 12.39
CA GLY A 45 9.14 -40.45 11.39
C GLY A 45 8.66 -39.82 10.08
N ALA A 46 7.40 -40.10 9.70
CA ALA A 46 6.77 -39.54 8.50
C ALA A 46 6.02 -38.22 8.75
N LYS A 47 5.93 -37.75 10.00
CA LYS A 47 5.25 -36.51 10.36
C LYS A 47 6.27 -35.38 10.48
N PHE A 48 5.92 -34.21 9.99
CA PHE A 48 6.73 -33.00 10.13
C PHE A 48 5.81 -31.81 10.42
N ALA A 49 6.27 -30.91 11.28
CA ALA A 49 5.52 -29.74 11.70
C ALA A 49 6.47 -28.55 11.96
N PRO A 50 6.02 -27.30 11.74
CA PRO A 50 6.80 -26.13 12.06
C PRO A 50 6.98 -26.05 13.58
N ALA A 51 8.24 -26.04 14.04
CA ALA A 51 8.58 -25.93 15.46
C ALA A 51 8.85 -24.47 15.84
N ALA A 52 9.56 -23.73 15.00
CA ALA A 52 9.91 -22.34 15.21
C ALA A 52 10.21 -21.64 13.88
N VAL A 53 10.35 -20.31 13.92
CA VAL A 53 10.94 -19.53 12.82
C VAL A 53 12.07 -18.73 13.42
N VAL A 54 13.25 -18.87 12.83
CA VAL A 54 14.42 -18.05 13.18
C VAL A 54 14.55 -16.91 12.18
N GLY A 55 15.11 -15.80 12.63
CA GLY A 55 15.33 -14.66 11.77
C GLY A 55 16.41 -13.75 12.29
N PHE A 56 16.94 -12.93 11.39
CA PHE A 56 17.95 -11.93 11.66
C PHE A 56 17.61 -10.66 10.88
N GLN A 57 17.83 -9.51 11.51
CA GLN A 57 17.61 -8.20 10.91
C GLN A 57 18.96 -7.54 10.65
N PHE A 58 19.10 -6.96 9.45
CA PHE A 58 20.26 -6.19 9.07
C PHE A 58 19.86 -4.93 8.32
N HIS A 59 20.79 -3.99 8.25
CA HIS A 59 20.58 -2.74 7.54
C HIS A 59 20.40 -2.98 6.04
N HIS A 60 19.34 -2.37 5.50
CA HIS A 60 19.08 -2.35 4.06
C HIS A 60 20.26 -1.77 3.29
N SER A 61 20.86 -0.70 3.79
CA SER A 61 22.02 -0.05 3.18
C SER A 61 23.23 -0.99 3.00
N ALA A 62 23.42 -1.97 3.91
CA ALA A 62 24.48 -2.97 3.77
C ALA A 62 24.17 -3.97 2.63
N LEU A 63 22.91 -4.38 2.50
CA LEU A 63 22.46 -5.27 1.42
C LEU A 63 22.54 -4.56 0.07
N GLU A 64 22.11 -3.31 0.00
CA GLU A 64 22.18 -2.51 -1.22
C GLU A 64 23.64 -2.34 -1.69
N LYS A 65 24.56 -2.03 -0.76
CA LYS A 65 26.00 -1.97 -1.07
C LYS A 65 26.52 -3.30 -1.62
N LEU A 66 26.14 -4.42 -1.01
CA LEU A 66 26.52 -5.74 -1.47
C LEU A 66 25.96 -6.03 -2.87
N PHE A 67 24.67 -5.72 -3.09
CA PHE A 67 24.01 -5.88 -4.38
C PHE A 67 24.73 -5.09 -5.48
N ARG A 68 24.97 -3.79 -5.27
CA ARG A 68 25.67 -2.92 -6.22
C ARG A 68 27.09 -3.41 -6.51
N ASN A 69 27.79 -3.91 -5.50
CA ASN A 69 29.14 -4.47 -5.66
C ASN A 69 29.12 -5.74 -6.54
N ILE A 70 28.14 -6.63 -6.35
CA ILE A 70 28.01 -7.86 -7.14
C ILE A 70 27.58 -7.57 -8.58
N THR A 71 26.57 -6.71 -8.75
CA THR A 71 26.07 -6.38 -10.10
C THR A 71 27.04 -5.53 -10.90
N GLY A 72 27.91 -4.78 -10.21
CA GLY A 72 28.90 -3.88 -10.80
C GLY A 72 28.30 -3.03 -11.92
N ASN A 73 28.93 -3.05 -13.08
CA ASN A 73 28.50 -2.30 -14.26
C ASN A 73 27.17 -2.79 -14.86
N GLY A 74 26.67 -3.99 -14.53
CA GLY A 74 25.41 -4.49 -15.08
C GLY A 74 24.19 -3.65 -14.67
N CYS A 75 24.27 -3.02 -13.50
CA CYS A 75 23.23 -2.16 -12.91
C CYS A 75 23.71 -0.72 -12.62
N ALA A 76 24.92 -0.37 -13.04
CA ALA A 76 25.47 0.98 -12.85
C ALA A 76 25.36 1.86 -14.11
N VAL A 77 24.84 1.33 -15.21
CA VAL A 77 24.61 2.10 -16.44
C VAL A 77 23.33 2.92 -16.29
N GLU A 78 23.36 4.19 -16.70
CA GLU A 78 22.23 5.13 -16.57
C GLU A 78 20.97 4.72 -17.37
N ASP A 79 21.07 3.75 -18.26
CA ASP A 79 19.96 3.27 -19.10
C ASP A 79 19.14 2.12 -18.47
N ARG A 80 19.49 1.69 -17.24
CA ARG A 80 18.87 0.52 -16.59
C ARG A 80 18.53 0.75 -15.13
N GLU A 81 17.33 0.33 -14.77
CA GLU A 81 16.85 0.31 -13.39
C GLU A 81 16.85 -1.14 -12.89
N CYS A 82 17.61 -1.41 -11.84
CA CYS A 82 17.73 -2.75 -11.27
C CYS A 82 16.98 -2.87 -9.94
N TYR A 83 16.16 -3.91 -9.85
CA TYR A 83 15.30 -4.19 -8.71
C TYR A 83 15.60 -5.54 -8.10
N VAL A 84 15.46 -5.65 -6.78
CA VAL A 84 15.29 -6.93 -6.08
C VAL A 84 13.88 -6.96 -5.53
N ILE A 85 13.10 -7.92 -6.01
CA ILE A 85 11.68 -8.06 -5.69
C ILE A 85 11.49 -9.39 -4.94
N ASP A 86 10.67 -9.38 -3.90
CA ASP A 86 10.34 -10.57 -3.14
C ASP A 86 9.35 -11.49 -3.90
N ASN A 87 9.10 -12.68 -3.36
CA ASN A 87 8.23 -13.67 -3.97
C ASN A 87 6.75 -13.24 -4.05
N ASN A 88 6.37 -12.14 -3.40
CA ASN A 88 5.03 -11.56 -3.42
C ASN A 88 4.95 -10.28 -4.28
N GLY A 89 6.05 -9.89 -4.93
CA GLY A 89 6.08 -8.69 -5.78
C GLY A 89 6.38 -7.38 -5.05
N PHE A 90 6.86 -7.42 -3.80
CA PHE A 90 7.28 -6.22 -3.07
C PHE A 90 8.76 -5.91 -3.28
N ILE A 91 9.08 -4.63 -3.39
CA ILE A 91 10.45 -4.15 -3.66
C ILE A 91 11.29 -4.20 -2.38
N ILE A 92 12.42 -4.92 -2.43
CA ILE A 92 13.45 -4.94 -1.38
C ILE A 92 14.57 -3.95 -1.73
N ILE A 93 15.05 -3.94 -2.96
CA ILE A 93 16.07 -3.01 -3.45
C ILE A 93 15.53 -2.31 -4.70
N SER A 94 15.68 -0.99 -4.75
CA SER A 94 15.34 -0.14 -5.88
C SER A 94 16.43 0.92 -6.08
N PRO A 95 16.58 1.49 -7.30
CA PRO A 95 17.38 2.69 -7.52
C PRO A 95 16.93 3.89 -6.67
N TYR A 96 15.62 3.97 -6.36
CA TYR A 96 14.98 5.03 -5.60
C TYR A 96 14.54 4.53 -4.23
N ARG A 97 15.07 5.13 -3.15
CA ARG A 97 14.76 4.71 -1.78
C ARG A 97 13.25 4.67 -1.50
N GLN A 98 12.50 5.63 -2.03
CA GLN A 98 11.06 5.81 -1.80
C GLN A 98 10.19 4.65 -2.31
N GLU A 99 10.75 3.78 -3.15
CA GLU A 99 10.04 2.62 -3.70
C GLU A 99 10.21 1.37 -2.83
N THR A 100 11.16 1.39 -1.88
CA THR A 100 11.43 0.24 -1.00
C THR A 100 10.20 -0.05 -0.13
N GLY A 101 9.75 -1.30 -0.12
CA GLY A 101 8.56 -1.73 0.63
C GLY A 101 7.23 -1.50 -0.09
N LYS A 102 7.23 -0.91 -1.30
CA LYS A 102 6.03 -0.76 -2.15
C LYS A 102 5.83 -1.98 -3.05
N PHE A 103 4.60 -2.18 -3.49
CA PHE A 103 4.28 -3.22 -4.46
C PHE A 103 4.83 -2.82 -5.84
N PHE A 104 5.59 -3.69 -6.49
CA PHE A 104 6.23 -3.38 -7.76
C PHE A 104 5.21 -3.01 -8.86
N GLY A 105 4.00 -3.58 -8.81
CA GLY A 105 2.94 -3.22 -9.76
C GLY A 105 2.39 -1.80 -9.61
N GLU A 106 2.58 -1.13 -8.47
CA GLU A 106 2.24 0.29 -8.28
C GLU A 106 3.30 1.20 -8.89
N ILE A 107 4.57 0.77 -8.86
CA ILE A 107 5.70 1.51 -9.44
C ILE A 107 5.77 1.30 -10.95
N ASN A 108 5.75 0.04 -11.39
CA ASN A 108 5.83 -0.34 -12.80
C ASN A 108 4.85 -1.45 -13.16
N GLY A 109 3.57 -1.08 -13.26
CA GLY A 109 2.47 -1.99 -13.59
C GLY A 109 2.61 -2.66 -14.96
N GLY A 110 3.27 -2.00 -15.93
CA GLY A 110 3.51 -2.55 -17.27
C GLY A 110 4.45 -3.76 -17.24
N ILE A 111 5.59 -3.64 -16.54
CA ILE A 111 6.52 -4.75 -16.35
C ILE A 111 5.88 -5.85 -15.49
N MET A 112 5.19 -5.48 -14.40
CA MET A 112 4.53 -6.48 -13.55
C MET A 112 3.48 -7.30 -14.31
N ALA A 113 2.72 -6.67 -15.21
CA ALA A 113 1.79 -7.39 -16.09
C ALA A 113 2.52 -8.38 -17.00
N ARG A 114 3.66 -7.99 -17.59
CA ARG A 114 4.49 -8.89 -18.40
C ARG A 114 5.05 -10.06 -17.60
N LEU A 115 5.52 -9.84 -16.38
CA LEU A 115 5.99 -10.93 -15.52
C LEU A 115 4.87 -11.94 -15.18
N VAL A 116 3.61 -11.50 -15.13
CA VAL A 116 2.46 -12.39 -14.99
C VAL A 116 2.15 -13.13 -16.29
N ASP A 117 2.21 -12.45 -17.44
CA ASP A 117 2.03 -13.05 -18.77
C ASP A 117 3.06 -14.18 -19.01
N GLU A 118 4.33 -13.90 -18.71
CA GLU A 118 5.48 -14.81 -18.84
C GLU A 118 5.56 -15.89 -17.76
N LYS A 119 4.58 -15.95 -16.85
CA LYS A 119 4.49 -16.97 -15.78
C LYS A 119 5.62 -16.91 -14.75
N VAL A 120 6.30 -15.76 -14.61
CA VAL A 120 7.21 -15.49 -13.49
C VAL A 120 6.42 -15.29 -12.20
N PHE A 121 5.32 -14.52 -12.27
CA PHE A 121 4.38 -14.33 -11.16
C PHE A 121 2.99 -14.88 -11.48
N LYS A 122 2.25 -15.25 -10.44
CA LYS A 122 0.84 -15.64 -10.54
C LYS A 122 -0.03 -14.59 -9.85
N ARG A 123 -0.93 -13.95 -10.61
CA ARG A 123 -1.94 -13.06 -10.04
C ARG A 123 -2.98 -13.87 -9.27
N VAL A 124 -3.16 -13.54 -7.99
CA VAL A 124 -4.18 -14.12 -7.11
C VAL A 124 -5.06 -12.98 -6.61
N THR A 125 -6.37 -13.06 -6.83
CA THR A 125 -7.33 -12.09 -6.34
C THR A 125 -7.94 -12.60 -5.03
N VAL A 126 -7.87 -11.79 -3.98
CA VAL A 126 -8.46 -12.07 -2.67
C VAL A 126 -9.55 -11.04 -2.41
N TYR A 127 -10.71 -11.51 -1.97
CA TYR A 127 -11.84 -10.66 -1.60
C TYR A 127 -11.98 -10.65 -0.07
N ASP A 128 -11.85 -9.49 0.54
CA ASP A 128 -12.20 -9.27 1.94
C ASP A 128 -13.62 -8.69 2.03
N TYR A 129 -14.59 -9.55 2.30
CA TYR A 129 -15.99 -9.17 2.46
C TYR A 129 -16.28 -8.39 3.75
N GLN A 130 -15.30 -8.29 4.65
CA GLN A 130 -15.42 -7.59 5.93
C GLN A 130 -14.67 -6.25 5.95
N ALA A 131 -14.08 -5.84 4.82
CA ALA A 131 -13.39 -4.57 4.69
C ALA A 131 -14.37 -3.38 4.82
N VAL A 132 -13.89 -2.30 5.42
CA VAL A 132 -14.62 -1.02 5.50
C VAL A 132 -14.00 -0.06 4.50
N CYS A 133 -14.82 0.46 3.58
CA CYS A 133 -14.43 1.53 2.67
C CYS A 133 -15.06 2.84 3.15
N PHE A 134 -14.25 3.90 3.24
CA PHE A 134 -14.80 5.23 3.44
C PHE A 134 -15.47 5.70 2.16
N GLU A 135 -16.73 6.11 2.25
CA GLU A 135 -17.39 6.79 1.15
C GLU A 135 -16.62 8.09 0.90
N SER A 136 -16.04 8.24 -0.30
CA SER A 136 -15.50 9.54 -0.69
C SER A 136 -16.62 10.53 -0.50
N SER A 137 -16.40 11.60 0.28
CA SER A 137 -17.33 12.73 0.30
C SER A 137 -17.59 13.06 -1.16
N GLY A 138 -18.80 12.77 -1.63
CA GLY A 138 -19.11 12.88 -3.05
C GLY A 138 -18.63 14.24 -3.51
N ASP A 139 -18.15 14.30 -4.75
CA ASP A 139 -17.89 15.57 -5.42
C ASP A 139 -18.87 16.61 -4.91
N MET A 140 -18.41 17.86 -4.71
CA MET A 140 -19.31 18.99 -4.51
C MET A 140 -20.18 19.24 -5.76
N ASN A 141 -20.73 18.21 -6.39
CA ASN A 141 -21.91 18.25 -7.20
C ASN A 141 -22.98 18.93 -6.36
N GLY A 142 -23.33 20.15 -6.74
CA GLY A 142 -24.45 20.94 -6.21
C GLY A 142 -25.83 20.31 -6.47
N SER A 143 -25.90 18.98 -6.53
CA SER A 143 -27.05 18.17 -6.88
C SER A 143 -27.97 17.89 -5.69
N ASN A 144 -28.02 18.79 -4.71
CA ASN A 144 -28.97 18.73 -3.59
C ASN A 144 -29.85 19.98 -3.45
N ASN A 145 -30.05 20.75 -4.53
CA ASN A 145 -30.69 22.05 -4.40
C ASN A 145 -31.75 22.36 -5.46
N LEU A 146 -32.58 21.39 -5.85
CA LEU A 146 -33.80 21.70 -6.62
C LEU A 146 -34.75 22.64 -5.84
N LEU A 147 -34.72 22.58 -4.51
CA LEU A 147 -35.57 23.39 -3.61
C LEU A 147 -34.86 24.64 -3.07
N SER A 148 -33.55 24.81 -3.29
CA SER A 148 -32.81 25.98 -2.82
C SER A 148 -33.42 27.30 -3.33
N PRO A 149 -33.81 27.45 -4.61
CA PRO A 149 -34.47 28.66 -5.09
C PRO A 149 -35.77 28.97 -4.33
N LEU A 150 -36.55 27.94 -3.97
CA LEU A 150 -37.78 28.08 -3.20
C LEU A 150 -37.50 28.59 -1.79
N PHE A 151 -36.47 28.05 -1.12
CA PHE A 151 -36.07 28.51 0.22
C PHE A 151 -35.56 29.96 0.20
N HIS A 152 -34.84 30.36 -0.84
CA HIS A 152 -34.41 31.75 -1.00
C HIS A 152 -35.60 32.70 -1.22
N LEU A 153 -36.59 32.31 -2.03
CA LEU A 153 -37.83 33.07 -2.22
C LEU A 153 -38.64 33.20 -0.92
N LEU A 154 -38.82 32.10 -0.18
CA LEU A 154 -39.53 32.13 1.10
C LEU A 154 -38.82 33.03 2.12
N ARG A 155 -37.48 33.05 2.12
CA ARG A 155 -36.69 33.93 3.00
C ARG A 155 -36.87 35.41 2.64
N ALA A 156 -36.89 35.74 1.35
CA ALA A 156 -37.13 37.10 0.87
C ALA A 156 -38.56 37.57 1.20
N LEU A 157 -39.56 36.72 1.01
CA LEU A 157 -40.94 37.01 1.42
C LEU A 157 -41.03 37.25 2.92
N LYS A 158 -40.40 36.39 3.73
CA LYS A 158 -40.38 36.56 5.19
C LYS A 158 -39.75 37.89 5.60
N TRP A 159 -38.64 38.29 4.97
CA TRP A 159 -38.01 39.59 5.21
C TRP A 159 -38.96 40.74 4.85
N LEU A 160 -39.60 40.70 3.68
CA LEU A 160 -40.59 41.69 3.27
C LEU A 160 -41.74 41.82 4.27
N PHE A 161 -42.30 40.70 4.73
CA PHE A 161 -43.37 40.72 5.74
C PHE A 161 -42.91 41.38 7.04
N HIS A 162 -41.73 41.07 7.53
CA HIS A 162 -41.19 41.73 8.73
C HIS A 162 -40.97 43.22 8.52
N THR A 163 -40.44 43.63 7.36
CA THR A 163 -40.21 45.03 7.04
C THR A 163 -41.53 45.80 6.95
N VAL A 164 -42.55 45.25 6.28
CA VAL A 164 -43.89 45.86 6.21
C VAL A 164 -44.51 45.98 7.61
N LEU A 165 -44.44 44.91 8.41
CA LEU A 165 -44.98 44.93 9.76
C LEU A 165 -44.28 45.97 10.64
N TRP A 166 -42.98 46.13 10.49
CA TRP A 166 -42.20 47.17 11.17
C TRP A 166 -42.60 48.58 10.73
N TYR A 167 -42.79 48.82 9.42
CA TYR A 167 -43.28 50.10 8.91
C TYR A 167 -44.71 50.42 9.39
N ILE A 168 -45.59 49.43 9.48
CA ILE A 168 -46.95 49.62 10.03
C ILE A 168 -46.85 50.09 11.48
N VAL A 169 -46.03 49.44 12.30
CA VAL A 169 -45.83 49.83 13.71
C VAL A 169 -45.32 51.28 13.81
N GLN A 170 -44.42 51.71 12.91
CA GLN A 170 -43.92 53.09 12.89
C GLN A 170 -44.94 54.13 12.43
N LEU A 171 -45.92 53.76 11.61
CA LEU A 171 -46.96 54.67 11.10
C LEU A 171 -48.20 54.76 12.00
N THR A 172 -48.38 53.79 12.90
CA THR A 172 -49.46 53.78 13.90
C THR A 172 -49.09 54.44 15.22
N HIS A 173 -47.92 55.08 15.30
CA HIS A 173 -47.40 55.78 16.46
C HIS A 173 -46.98 57.20 16.11
#